data_AF-A0A918SV00-F1
#
_entry.id   AF-A0A918SV00-F1
#
_cell.length_a   1.000
_cell.length_b   1.000
_cell.length_c   1.000
_cell.angle_alpha   90.00
_cell.angle_beta   90.00
_cell.angle_gamma   90.00
#
_symmetry.space_group_name_H-M   'P 1'
#
loop_
_entity.id
_entity.type
_entity.pdbx_description
1 polymer ?
#
loop_
_entity_poly.entity_id
_entity_poly.type
_entity_poly.pdbx_seq_one_letter_code
_entity_poly.pdbx_strand_id
1 'polypeptide(L)'
;MTTLDHSYAVDDADLLARVGQLLDLDLHSGDDLRRLAASGVSARAFNEFARRLPLPKRLLRSVLHRQRRGGGLRLSPLESEAVLRIARTYALAQLVLSDDHRALAWFTTPAAYLDQYTALSPLELSLTDTGARLIESRLRAHAKASTPDAATDALRPRAGMPPPCSAASARREDDSGPVARL
;
A
#
# COMPACT_ATOMS: atom_id res chain seq x y z
N MET A 1 -34.46 19.60 16.80
CA MET A 1 -33.79 18.31 17.03
C MET A 1 -32.81 18.09 15.89
N THR A 2 -31.57 18.53 16.05
CA THR A 2 -30.51 18.43 15.05
C THR A 2 -29.71 17.17 15.35
N THR A 3 -29.99 16.08 14.63
CA THR A 3 -29.10 14.92 14.62
C THR A 3 -27.89 15.30 13.77
N LEU A 4 -26.79 15.67 14.45
CA LEU A 4 -25.46 15.75 13.86
C LEU A 4 -25.00 14.32 13.56
N ASP A 5 -25.43 13.80 12.42
CA ASP A 5 -24.93 12.55 11.86
C ASP A 5 -23.68 12.85 11.02
N HIS A 6 -22.52 12.99 11.68
CA HIS A 6 -21.24 13.33 11.00
C HIS A 6 -20.05 12.45 11.42
N SER A 7 -20.27 11.34 12.14
CA SER A 7 -19.16 10.72 12.90
C SER A 7 -18.35 9.60 12.21
N TYR A 8 -18.53 9.32 10.90
CA TYR A 8 -17.85 8.15 10.29
C TYR A 8 -17.22 8.37 8.91
N ALA A 9 -17.29 9.59 8.37
CA ALA A 9 -16.52 9.93 7.19
C ALA A 9 -15.08 10.23 7.64
N VAL A 10 -14.10 9.50 7.11
CA VAL A 10 -12.68 9.88 7.25
C VAL A 10 -12.54 11.32 6.77
N ASP A 11 -12.22 12.23 7.70
CA ASP A 11 -12.01 13.64 7.39
C ASP A 11 -10.77 13.76 6.50
N ASP A 12 -10.87 14.60 5.47
CA ASP A 12 -9.75 14.88 4.60
C ASP A 12 -8.60 15.56 5.36
N ALA A 13 -8.89 16.32 6.43
CA ALA A 13 -7.85 16.90 7.29
C ALA A 13 -7.03 15.81 8.01
N ASP A 14 -7.68 14.82 8.60
CA ASP A 14 -7.01 13.68 9.27
C ASP A 14 -6.21 12.83 8.27
N LEU A 15 -6.76 12.63 7.07
CA LEU A 15 -6.08 11.94 5.99
C LEU A 15 -4.80 12.68 5.58
N LEU A 16 -4.86 14.00 5.39
CA LEU A 16 -3.70 14.81 5.03
C LEU A 16 -2.64 14.83 6.13
N ALA A 17 -3.06 14.99 7.39
CA ALA A 17 -2.16 14.93 8.53
C ALA A 17 -1.45 13.56 8.60
N ARG A 18 -2.17 12.46 8.37
CA ARG A 18 -1.58 11.11 8.34
C ARG A 18 -0.60 10.92 7.18
N VAL A 19 -0.91 11.44 5.98
CA VAL A 19 0.04 11.45 4.85
C VAL A 19 1.29 12.26 5.19
N GLY A 20 1.14 13.42 5.82
CA GLY A 20 2.25 14.24 6.29
C GLY A 20 3.15 13.46 7.27
N GLN A 21 2.55 12.81 8.26
CA GLN A 21 3.28 11.97 9.21
C GLN A 21 4.09 10.86 8.52
N LEU A 22 3.54 10.19 7.50
CA LEU A 22 4.23 9.14 6.74
C LEU A 22 5.46 9.64 5.98
N LEU A 23 5.44 10.89 5.54
CA LEU A 23 6.49 11.53 4.75
C LEU A 23 7.44 12.41 5.57
N ASP A 24 7.20 12.57 6.87
CA ASP A 24 7.88 13.55 7.73
C ASP A 24 7.71 14.99 7.20
N LEU A 25 6.47 15.33 6.83
CA LEU A 25 6.07 16.63 6.26
C LEU A 25 4.83 17.17 6.98
N ASP A 26 4.69 18.49 6.95
CA ASP A 26 3.49 19.17 7.44
C ASP A 26 2.56 19.46 6.25
N LEU A 27 1.41 18.78 6.21
CA LEU A 27 0.44 18.85 5.11
C LEU A 27 -0.93 19.20 5.67
N HIS A 28 -1.47 20.36 5.26
CA HIS A 28 -2.73 20.89 5.79
C HIS A 28 -3.84 20.95 4.75
N SER A 29 -3.48 20.87 3.46
CA SER A 29 -4.43 21.04 2.37
C SER A 29 -4.17 20.13 1.16
N GLY A 30 -5.19 19.93 0.34
CA GLY A 30 -5.04 19.27 -0.96
C GLY A 30 -4.13 20.04 -1.92
N ASP A 31 -4.03 21.37 -1.77
CA ASP A 31 -3.11 22.17 -2.58
C ASP A 31 -1.63 21.93 -2.19
N ASP A 32 -1.34 21.59 -0.93
CA ASP A 32 0.00 21.16 -0.51
C ASP A 32 0.41 19.87 -1.23
N LEU A 33 -0.51 18.89 -1.33
CA LEU A 33 -0.27 17.67 -2.11
C LEU A 33 -0.03 17.98 -3.59
N ARG A 34 -0.83 18.86 -4.20
CA ARG A 34 -0.65 19.27 -5.59
C ARG A 34 0.71 19.94 -5.81
N ARG A 35 1.11 20.85 -4.93
CA ARG A 35 2.42 21.52 -4.97
C ARG A 35 3.55 20.53 -4.75
N LEU A 36 3.40 19.57 -3.84
CA LEU A 36 4.39 18.53 -3.57
C LEU A 36 4.56 17.57 -4.75
N ALA A 37 3.45 17.18 -5.41
CA ALA A 37 3.48 16.39 -6.63
C ALA A 37 4.23 17.13 -7.76
N ALA A 38 3.92 18.42 -7.97
CA ALA A 38 4.52 19.22 -9.02
C ALA A 38 6.01 19.55 -8.75
N SER A 39 6.34 19.90 -7.51
CA SER A 39 7.72 20.27 -7.12
C SER A 39 8.60 19.06 -6.81
N GLY A 40 8.02 17.87 -6.66
CA GLY A 40 8.70 16.61 -6.40
C GLY A 40 8.91 16.32 -4.91
N VAL A 41 8.61 15.09 -4.47
CA VAL A 41 8.88 14.61 -3.11
C VAL A 41 10.39 14.58 -2.89
N SER A 42 10.89 15.07 -1.74
CA SER A 42 12.33 15.04 -1.46
C SER A 42 12.84 13.61 -1.30
N ALA A 43 14.12 13.38 -1.62
CA ALA A 43 14.76 12.09 -1.39
C ALA A 43 14.67 11.66 0.08
N ARG A 44 14.77 12.62 1.02
CA ARG A 44 14.57 12.39 2.46
C ARG A 44 13.15 11.88 2.75
N ALA A 45 12.12 12.62 2.35
CA ALA A 45 10.72 12.25 2.59
C ALA A 45 10.38 10.88 1.98
N PHE A 46 10.90 10.61 0.78
CA PHE A 46 10.77 9.28 0.17
C PHE A 46 11.45 8.18 0.99
N ASN A 47 12.67 8.41 1.47
CA ASN A 47 13.39 7.44 2.28
C ASN A 47 12.69 7.20 3.63
N GLU A 48 12.16 8.26 4.27
CA GLU A 48 11.33 8.12 5.48
C GLU A 48 10.13 7.22 5.23
N PHE A 49 9.41 7.46 4.14
CA PHE A 49 8.26 6.66 3.75
C PHE A 49 8.64 5.20 3.43
N ALA A 50 9.73 5.00 2.68
CA ALA A 50 10.23 3.68 2.31
C ALA A 50 10.69 2.83 3.51
N ARG A 51 11.00 3.45 4.65
CA ARG A 51 11.29 2.72 5.90
C ARG A 51 10.03 2.18 6.59
N ARG A 52 8.87 2.77 6.32
CA ARG A 52 7.59 2.40 6.95
C ARG A 52 6.80 1.37 6.16
N LEU A 53 7.09 1.25 4.86
CA LEU A 53 6.32 0.41 3.95
C LEU A 53 7.25 -0.34 2.98
N PRO A 54 7.07 -1.67 2.78
CA PRO A 54 7.89 -2.45 1.86
C PRO A 54 7.52 -2.14 0.40
N LEU A 55 8.02 -1.02 -0.13
CA LEU A 55 7.65 -0.52 -1.45
C LEU A 55 8.02 -1.51 -2.58
N PRO A 56 7.22 -1.55 -3.67
CA PRO A 56 7.48 -2.42 -4.81
C PRO A 56 8.84 -2.11 -5.45
N LYS A 57 9.62 -3.16 -5.75
CA LYS A 57 10.98 -3.05 -6.33
C LYS A 57 11.01 -2.18 -7.59
N ARG A 58 9.94 -2.16 -8.39
CA ARG A 58 9.84 -1.33 -9.60
C ARG A 58 9.93 0.17 -9.28
N LEU A 59 9.23 0.62 -8.24
CA LEU A 59 9.26 2.02 -7.79
C LEU A 59 10.63 2.37 -7.21
N LEU A 60 11.17 1.50 -6.34
CA LEU A 60 12.51 1.69 -5.77
C LEU A 60 13.60 1.81 -6.86
N ARG A 61 13.54 0.96 -7.90
CA ARG A 61 14.51 0.98 -8.99
C ARG A 61 14.48 2.29 -9.78
N SER A 62 13.32 2.85 -10.09
CA SER A 62 13.24 4.11 -10.85
C SER A 62 13.87 5.26 -10.05
N VAL A 63 13.49 5.37 -8.77
CA VAL A 63 13.95 6.45 -7.89
C VAL A 63 15.46 6.36 -7.66
N LEU A 64 15.98 5.17 -7.31
CA LEU A 64 17.41 4.95 -7.09
C LEU A 64 18.24 5.20 -8.36
N HIS A 65 17.73 4.78 -9.52
CA HIS A 65 18.41 5.01 -10.79
C HIS A 65 18.55 6.51 -11.08
N ARG A 66 17.51 7.30 -10.81
CA ARG A 66 17.54 8.75 -10.99
C ARG A 66 18.46 9.46 -9.98
N GLN A 67 18.43 9.04 -8.70
CA GLN A 67 19.33 9.57 -7.68
C GLN A 67 20.80 9.35 -8.03
N ARG A 68 21.16 8.15 -8.52
CA ARG A 68 22.54 7.81 -8.91
C ARG A 68 23.07 8.62 -10.11
N ARG A 69 22.20 9.15 -10.97
CA ARG A 69 22.58 9.95 -12.14
C ARG A 69 22.70 11.46 -11.86
N GLY A 70 22.73 11.88 -10.59
CA GLY A 70 23.00 13.28 -10.21
C GLY A 70 21.78 14.21 -10.19
N GLY A 71 20.56 13.72 -10.40
CA GLY A 71 19.32 14.52 -10.27
C GLY A 71 18.77 14.63 -8.84
N GLY A 72 19.57 14.29 -7.83
CA GLY A 72 19.16 13.49 -6.66
C GLY A 72 18.75 14.21 -5.38
N LEU A 73 17.99 15.31 -5.42
CA LEU A 73 17.38 15.89 -4.20
C LEU A 73 15.88 15.66 -4.10
N ARG A 74 15.19 15.53 -5.23
CA ARG A 74 13.73 15.38 -5.31
C ARG A 74 13.37 14.37 -6.38
N LEU A 75 12.27 13.66 -6.20
CA LEU A 75 11.68 12.74 -7.18
C LEU A 75 11.13 13.52 -8.37
N SER A 76 10.97 12.86 -9.53
CA SER A 76 10.23 13.45 -10.64
C SER A 76 8.75 13.61 -10.29
N PRO A 77 7.98 14.45 -11.01
CA PRO A 77 6.54 14.59 -10.77
C PRO A 77 5.79 13.25 -10.83
N LEU A 78 6.09 12.40 -11.82
CA LEU A 78 5.47 11.09 -11.98
C LEU A 78 5.77 10.14 -10.80
N GLU A 79 7.03 10.11 -10.35
CA GLU A 79 7.42 9.31 -9.18
C GLU A 79 6.79 9.86 -7.89
N SER A 80 6.67 11.17 -7.79
CA SER A 80 6.07 11.86 -6.65
C SER A 80 4.58 11.56 -6.57
N GLU A 81 3.85 11.64 -7.69
CA GLU A 81 2.45 11.22 -7.76
C GLU A 81 2.26 9.76 -7.33
N ALA A 82 3.13 8.85 -7.79
CA ALA A 82 3.06 7.46 -7.38
C ALA A 82 3.27 7.29 -5.86
N VAL A 83 4.26 7.97 -5.28
CA VAL A 83 4.53 7.94 -3.83
C VAL A 83 3.37 8.53 -3.04
N LEU A 84 2.89 9.71 -3.42
CA LEU A 84 1.78 10.39 -2.73
C LEU A 84 0.49 9.57 -2.82
N ARG A 85 0.24 8.91 -3.95
CA ARG A 85 -0.89 8.00 -4.10
C ARG A 85 -0.81 6.83 -3.14
N ILE A 86 0.32 6.13 -3.10
CA ILE A 86 0.50 5.00 -2.16
C ILE A 86 0.39 5.48 -0.71
N ALA A 87 1.01 6.61 -0.37
CA ALA A 87 0.95 7.18 0.97
C ALA A 87 -0.49 7.52 1.37
N ARG A 88 -1.27 8.13 0.47
CA ARG A 88 -2.68 8.47 0.70
C ARG A 88 -3.55 7.24 0.88
N THR A 89 -3.42 6.23 0.02
CA THR A 89 -4.19 4.99 0.17
C THR A 89 -3.85 4.27 1.47
N TYR A 90 -2.56 4.24 1.84
CA TYR A 90 -2.11 3.61 3.08
C TYR A 90 -2.60 4.37 4.32
N ALA A 91 -2.49 5.70 4.32
CA ALA A 91 -3.02 6.55 5.38
C ALA A 91 -4.52 6.33 5.59
N LEU A 92 -5.30 6.22 4.49
CA LEU A 92 -6.72 5.90 4.57
C LEU A 92 -6.95 4.52 5.21
N ALA A 93 -6.14 3.51 4.87
CA ALA A 93 -6.24 2.20 5.50
C ALA A 93 -5.94 2.27 7.01
N GLN A 94 -4.95 3.05 7.44
CA GLN A 94 -4.64 3.26 8.86
C GLN A 94 -5.82 3.89 9.60
N LEU A 95 -6.48 4.89 9.00
CA LEU A 95 -7.63 5.56 9.61
C LEU A 95 -8.85 4.63 9.68
N VAL A 96 -9.15 3.88 8.61
CA VAL A 96 -10.31 2.99 8.57
C VAL A 96 -10.14 1.77 9.47
N LEU A 97 -8.93 1.22 9.59
CA LEU A 97 -8.68 0.04 10.43
C LEU A 97 -8.29 0.38 11.87
N SER A 98 -7.94 1.65 12.16
CA SER A 98 -7.56 2.16 13.48
C SER A 98 -6.43 1.38 14.17
N ASP A 99 -5.62 0.65 13.39
CA ASP A 99 -4.48 -0.16 13.84
C ASP A 99 -3.44 -0.21 12.73
N ASP A 100 -2.26 0.38 12.99
CA ASP A 100 -1.19 0.51 12.01
C ASP A 100 -0.60 -0.84 11.58
N HIS A 101 -0.51 -1.81 12.49
CA HIS A 101 0.00 -3.14 12.16
C HIS A 101 -0.99 -3.92 11.29
N ARG A 102 -2.29 -3.82 11.61
CA ARG A 102 -3.34 -4.42 10.79
C ARG A 102 -3.45 -3.74 9.42
N ALA A 103 -3.31 -2.42 9.37
CA ALA A 103 -3.26 -1.67 8.12
C ALA A 103 -2.08 -2.10 7.26
N LEU A 104 -0.88 -2.22 7.83
CA LEU A 104 0.29 -2.71 7.10
C LEU A 104 0.10 -4.12 6.57
N ALA A 105 -0.35 -5.05 7.43
CA ALA A 105 -0.59 -6.43 7.03
C ALA A 105 -1.61 -6.51 5.89
N TRP A 106 -2.75 -5.83 6.04
CA TRP A 106 -3.78 -5.80 5.00
C TRP A 106 -3.28 -5.15 3.70
N PHE A 107 -2.59 -4.01 3.79
CA PHE A 107 -2.16 -3.25 2.63
C PHE A 107 -1.11 -3.97 1.78
N THR A 108 -0.35 -4.88 2.41
CA THR A 108 0.70 -5.67 1.76
C THR A 108 0.27 -7.08 1.38
N THR A 109 -0.89 -7.56 1.86
CA THR A 109 -1.36 -8.92 1.60
C THR A 109 -2.10 -9.01 0.27
N PRO A 110 -1.68 -9.88 -0.66
CA PRO A 110 -2.39 -10.10 -1.91
C PRO A 110 -3.78 -10.71 -1.69
N ALA A 111 -4.79 -10.20 -2.41
CA ALA A 111 -6.11 -10.80 -2.46
C ALA A 111 -6.81 -10.54 -3.81
N ALA A 112 -7.92 -11.23 -4.02
CA ALA A 112 -8.75 -11.14 -5.22
C ALA A 112 -9.61 -9.86 -5.22
N TYR A 113 -8.99 -8.69 -5.46
CA TYR A 113 -9.70 -7.41 -5.55
C TYR A 113 -10.30 -7.15 -6.93
N LEU A 114 -9.70 -7.69 -8.00
CA LEU A 114 -10.15 -7.47 -9.37
C LEU A 114 -11.00 -8.65 -9.88
N ASP A 115 -10.43 -9.85 -9.78
CA ASP A 115 -11.04 -11.11 -10.18
C ASP A 115 -10.51 -12.25 -9.29
N GLN A 116 -11.05 -13.46 -9.46
CA GLN A 116 -10.68 -14.64 -8.69
C GLN A 116 -9.33 -15.29 -9.07
N TYR A 117 -8.72 -14.89 -10.18
CA TYR A 117 -7.51 -15.50 -10.72
C TYR A 117 -6.25 -14.67 -10.42
N THR A 118 -6.42 -13.38 -10.13
CA THR A 118 -5.33 -12.43 -9.93
C THR A 118 -5.37 -11.86 -8.52
N ALA A 119 -4.48 -12.37 -7.66
CA ALA A 119 -4.27 -11.80 -6.33
C ALA A 119 -3.24 -10.68 -6.39
N LEU A 120 -3.67 -9.45 -6.11
CA LEU A 120 -2.79 -8.28 -5.97
C LEU A 120 -3.00 -7.67 -4.59
N SER A 121 -1.93 -7.18 -3.98
CA SER A 121 -2.05 -6.41 -2.74
C SER A 121 -2.62 -5.01 -3.01
N PRO A 122 -3.26 -4.38 -2.01
CA PRO A 122 -3.63 -2.97 -2.10
C PRO A 122 -2.46 -2.05 -2.47
N LEU A 123 -1.25 -2.36 -1.99
CA LEU A 123 0.00 -1.69 -2.36
C LEU A 123 0.30 -1.79 -3.87
N GLU A 124 0.21 -2.98 -4.45
CA GLU A 124 0.46 -3.19 -5.88
C GLU A 124 -0.57 -2.49 -6.76
N LEU A 125 -1.85 -2.54 -6.37
CA LEU A 125 -2.92 -1.83 -7.07
C LEU A 125 -2.71 -0.32 -7.02
N SER A 126 -2.21 0.20 -5.91
CA SER A 126 -1.93 1.63 -5.70
C SER A 126 -0.79 2.17 -6.58
N LEU A 127 -0.06 1.31 -7.30
CA LEU A 127 0.90 1.77 -8.31
C LEU A 127 0.23 2.46 -9.50
N THR A 128 -1.07 2.26 -9.70
CA THR A 128 -1.88 2.90 -10.75
C THR A 128 -2.94 3.80 -10.12
N ASP A 129 -3.37 4.84 -10.85
CA ASP A 129 -4.43 5.73 -10.35
C ASP A 129 -5.75 4.99 -10.15
N THR A 130 -6.18 4.24 -11.16
CA THR A 130 -7.41 3.45 -11.12
C THR A 130 -7.41 2.42 -10.00
N GLY A 131 -6.29 1.71 -9.81
CA GLY A 131 -6.16 0.70 -8.74
C GLY A 131 -6.21 1.32 -7.34
N ALA A 132 -5.57 2.48 -7.14
CA ALA A 132 -5.68 3.20 -5.87
C ALA A 132 -7.12 3.64 -5.60
N ARG A 133 -7.79 4.27 -6.57
CA ARG A 133 -9.19 4.70 -6.43
C ARG A 133 -10.13 3.55 -6.10
N LEU A 134 -9.91 2.38 -6.70
CA LEU A 134 -10.67 1.17 -6.38
C LEU A 134 -10.52 0.78 -4.90
N ILE A 135 -9.28 0.76 -4.40
CA ILE A 135 -9.00 0.42 -3.01
C ILE A 135 -9.54 1.48 -2.05
N GLU A 136 -9.35 2.77 -2.34
CA GLU A 136 -9.89 3.87 -1.54
C GLU A 136 -11.42 3.80 -1.46
N SER A 137 -12.09 3.52 -2.58
CA SER A 137 -13.54 3.38 -2.62
C SER A 137 -14.03 2.23 -1.72
N ARG A 138 -13.31 1.10 -1.71
CA ARG A 138 -13.61 -0.03 -0.82
C ARG A 138 -13.41 0.32 0.64
N LEU A 139 -12.32 1.00 0.99
CA LEU A 139 -12.06 1.45 2.36
C LEU A 139 -13.15 2.40 2.86
N ARG A 140 -13.56 3.35 2.03
CA ARG A 140 -14.65 4.29 2.37
C ARG A 140 -16.01 3.58 2.48
N ALA A 141 -16.28 2.59 1.65
CA ALA A 141 -17.48 1.76 1.77
C ALA A 141 -17.47 0.93 3.07
N HIS A 142 -16.32 0.38 3.44
CA HIS A 142 -16.16 -0.35 4.70
C HIS A 142 -16.37 0.55 5.92
N ALA A 143 -15.77 1.74 5.93
CA ALA A 143 -15.95 2.71 7.01
C ALA A 143 -17.42 3.08 7.25
N LYS A 144 -18.22 3.15 6.16
CA LYS A 144 -19.67 3.41 6.25
C LYS A 144 -20.47 2.21 6.77
N ALA A 145 -20.03 0.98 6.49
CA ALA A 145 -20.74 -0.25 6.85
C ALA A 145 -20.48 -0.70 8.30
N SER A 146 -19.35 -0.28 8.88
CA SER A 146 -18.95 -0.61 10.26
C SER A 146 -19.72 0.23 11.29
N THR A 147 -21.03 -0.01 11.41
CA THR A 147 -21.82 0.24 12.64
C THR A 147 -21.30 -0.68 13.77
N PRO A 148 -21.41 -0.32 15.07
CA PRO A 148 -20.58 -0.86 16.15
C PRO A 148 -20.87 -2.32 16.57
N ASP A 149 -21.55 -3.14 15.76
CA ASP A 149 -21.94 -4.51 16.14
C ASP A 149 -21.67 -5.60 15.09
N ALA A 150 -20.92 -5.31 14.02
CA ALA A 150 -20.63 -6.33 12.99
C ALA A 150 -19.24 -6.16 12.34
N ALA A 151 -18.23 -5.79 13.11
CA ALA A 151 -16.87 -5.67 12.60
C ALA A 151 -16.15 -7.02 12.70
N THR A 152 -16.13 -7.84 11.63
CA THR A 152 -15.02 -8.77 11.32
C THR A 152 -15.11 -9.39 9.91
N ASP A 153 -16.29 -9.62 9.32
CA ASP A 153 -16.40 -10.61 8.23
C ASP A 153 -16.24 -10.08 6.78
N ALA A 154 -16.44 -8.78 6.54
CA ALA A 154 -16.54 -8.23 5.17
C ALA A 154 -15.20 -7.92 4.46
N LEU A 155 -14.08 -7.91 5.19
CA LEU A 155 -12.73 -7.72 4.63
C LEU A 155 -11.95 -9.03 4.45
N ARG A 156 -12.57 -10.17 4.78
CA ARG A 156 -11.97 -11.49 4.55
C ARG A 156 -12.05 -11.82 3.05
N PRO A 157 -10.98 -12.31 2.41
CA PRO A 157 -11.14 -13.02 1.15
C PRO A 157 -12.11 -14.19 1.38
N ARG A 158 -13.03 -14.45 0.43
CA ARG A 158 -13.95 -15.59 0.50
C ARG A 158 -13.17 -16.85 0.89
N ALA A 159 -13.41 -17.36 2.10
CA ALA A 159 -12.70 -18.52 2.62
C ALA A 159 -13.06 -19.74 1.76
N GLY A 160 -12.04 -20.42 1.21
CA GLY A 160 -12.22 -21.63 0.41
C GLY A 160 -11.13 -22.00 -0.59
N MET A 161 -9.94 -21.38 -0.55
CA MET A 161 -8.83 -21.75 -1.46
C MET A 161 -7.58 -22.08 -0.64
N PRO A 162 -6.94 -23.25 -0.83
CA PRO A 162 -5.66 -23.56 -0.18
C PRO A 162 -4.59 -22.53 -0.59
N PRO A 163 -3.59 -22.28 0.26
CA PRO A 163 -2.49 -21.37 -0.08
C PRO A 163 -1.85 -21.80 -1.40
N PRO A 164 -1.41 -20.86 -2.26
CA PRO A 164 -0.65 -21.23 -3.45
C PRO A 164 0.56 -22.04 -2.99
N CYS A 165 0.65 -23.28 -3.49
CA CYS A 165 1.72 -24.23 -3.23
C CYS A 165 3.06 -23.50 -3.08
N SER A 166 3.64 -23.59 -1.88
CA SER A 166 5.01 -23.18 -1.63
C SER A 166 5.91 -23.99 -2.57
N ALA A 167 6.49 -23.33 -3.58
CA ALA A 167 7.56 -23.89 -4.39
C ALA A 167 8.86 -23.94 -3.56
N ALA A 168 8.84 -24.72 -2.48
CA ALA A 168 10.00 -24.95 -1.63
C ALA A 168 9.77 -26.20 -0.76
N SER A 169 9.72 -27.38 -1.38
CA SER A 169 10.04 -28.68 -0.74
C SER A 169 10.19 -29.76 -1.81
N ALA A 170 11.37 -29.80 -2.43
CA ALA A 170 11.92 -31.03 -3.00
C ALA A 170 13.42 -31.02 -2.70
N ARG A 171 13.77 -31.37 -1.47
CA ARG A 171 15.11 -31.80 -1.06
C ARG A 171 14.92 -33.16 -0.39
N ARG A 172 15.48 -34.20 -1.01
CA ARG A 172 16.46 -35.18 -0.49
C ARG A 172 15.85 -36.58 -0.67
N GLU A 173 16.55 -37.67 -0.92
CA GLU A 173 17.98 -38.02 -0.92
C GLU A 173 18.15 -39.39 -1.61
N ASP A 174 19.38 -39.65 -2.05
CA ASP A 174 20.11 -40.93 -2.17
C ASP A 174 19.51 -42.18 -2.84
N ASP A 175 20.27 -42.74 -3.81
CA ASP A 175 20.94 -44.03 -3.56
C ASP A 175 22.15 -44.26 -4.49
N SER A 176 23.03 -45.15 -4.04
CA SER A 176 24.45 -45.31 -4.32
C SER A 176 24.82 -46.24 -5.50
N GLY A 177 25.83 -45.81 -6.27
CA GLY A 177 26.93 -46.64 -6.86
C GLY A 177 26.64 -47.54 -8.09
N PRO A 178 27.67 -48.20 -8.69
CA PRO A 178 29.11 -47.91 -8.66
C PRO A 178 29.73 -47.66 -10.07
N VAL A 179 31.02 -47.33 -10.01
CA VAL A 179 32.03 -47.17 -11.07
C VAL A 179 32.06 -48.32 -12.09
N ALA A 180 32.19 -48.00 -13.38
CA ALA A 180 32.89 -48.84 -14.35
C ALA A 180 33.61 -47.99 -15.41
N ARG A 181 34.92 -48.22 -15.51
CA ARG A 181 35.80 -47.78 -16.61
C ARG A 181 35.36 -48.46 -17.92
N LEU A 182 35.54 -47.76 -19.04
CA LEU A 182 36.29 -48.19 -20.23
C LEU A 182 36.57 -46.96 -21.11
#